data_AF-A0A9P6XQ49-F1
#
_entry.id   AF-A0A9P6XQ49-F1
#
_cell.length_a   1.000
_cell.length_b   1.000
_cell.length_c   1.000
_cell.angle_alpha   90.00
_cell.angle_beta   90.00
_cell.angle_gamma   90.00
#
_symmetry.space_group_name_H-M   'P 1'
#
loop_
_entity.id
_entity.type
_entity.pdbx_description
1 polymer ?
#
loop_
_entity_poly.entity_id
_entity_poly.type
_entity_poly.pdbx_seq_one_letter_code
_entity_poly.pdbx_strand_id
1 'polypeptide(L)'
;MAKPNALQEQLLKAGLAKKSQASAAASAQAKARQGKAESTSAEVQREAERARAEKGERDRALAAERNAQARQAEQKAQAKQIISAHAVPHKGDDEYRFSDGAMIRTLLIAPKLRKALRRREGA
;
A
#
# COMPACT_ATOMS: atom_id res chain seq x y z
N MET A 1 10.00 49.27 -1.80
CA MET A 1 10.66 49.85 -3.00
C MET A 1 11.56 48.80 -3.61
N ALA A 2 11.33 48.40 -4.86
CA ALA A 2 12.16 47.40 -5.53
C ALA A 2 13.59 47.95 -5.67
N LYS A 3 14.59 47.22 -5.16
CA LYS A 3 16.00 47.60 -5.28
C LYS A 3 16.39 47.57 -6.77
N PRO A 4 16.94 48.66 -7.34
CA PRO A 4 17.37 48.67 -8.73
C PRO A 4 18.48 47.63 -8.94
N ASN A 5 18.46 46.97 -10.09
CA ASN A 5 19.41 45.91 -10.40
C ASN A 5 20.78 46.54 -10.75
N ALA A 6 21.90 45.88 -10.45
CA ALA A 6 23.25 46.47 -10.56
C ALA A 6 23.56 47.08 -11.95
N LEU A 7 23.02 46.47 -13.02
CA LEU A 7 23.10 46.97 -14.40
C LEU A 7 22.29 48.26 -14.63
N GLN A 8 21.12 48.40 -14.01
CA GLN A 8 20.31 49.63 -14.10
C GLN A 8 20.99 50.81 -13.39
N GLU A 9 21.66 50.55 -12.28
CA GLU A 9 22.45 51.57 -11.56
C GLU A 9 23.66 52.01 -12.37
N GLN A 10 24.34 51.08 -13.07
CA GLN A 10 25.44 51.41 -13.98
C GLN A 10 24.98 52.27 -15.16
N LEU A 11 23.81 51.97 -15.76
CA LEU A 11 23.24 52.75 -16.87
C LEU A 11 22.77 54.15 -16.43
N LEU A 12 22.24 54.29 -15.22
CA LEU A 12 21.89 55.58 -14.62
C LEU A 12 23.13 56.42 -14.31
N LYS A 13 24.18 55.79 -13.76
CA LYS A 13 25.44 56.45 -13.40
C LYS A 13 26.25 56.87 -14.62
N ALA A 14 26.14 56.14 -15.73
CA ALA A 14 26.72 56.49 -17.02
C ALA A 14 25.93 57.54 -17.82
N GLY A 15 24.80 58.05 -17.29
CA GLY A 15 23.96 59.04 -17.96
C GLY A 15 23.18 58.51 -19.17
N LEU A 16 23.23 57.20 -19.43
CA LEU A 16 22.66 56.55 -20.61
C LEU A 16 21.17 56.19 -20.43
N ALA A 17 20.64 56.32 -19.21
CA ALA A 17 19.24 56.07 -18.89
C ALA A 17 18.66 57.11 -17.91
N LYS A 18 17.39 57.49 -18.10
CA LYS A 18 16.66 58.37 -17.17
C LYS A 18 16.13 57.59 -15.96
N LYS A 19 16.12 58.23 -14.78
CA LYS A 19 15.64 57.66 -13.50
C LYS A 19 14.24 57.06 -13.58
N SER A 20 13.37 57.62 -14.42
CA SER A 20 12.01 57.11 -14.69
C SER A 20 11.99 55.77 -15.44
N GLN A 21 12.94 55.53 -16.36
CA GLN A 21 12.98 54.27 -17.10
C GLN A 21 13.54 53.12 -16.26
N ALA A 22 14.54 53.40 -15.41
CA ALA A 22 15.06 52.42 -14.47
C ALA A 22 14.00 51.98 -13.45
N SER A 23 13.20 52.91 -12.91
CA SER A 23 12.11 52.56 -11.98
C SER A 23 10.97 51.81 -12.67
N ALA A 24 10.64 52.16 -13.91
CA ALA A 24 9.64 51.45 -14.72
C ALA A 24 10.08 50.01 -15.01
N ALA A 25 11.34 49.80 -15.38
CA ALA A 25 11.89 48.48 -15.65
C ALA A 25 11.95 47.60 -14.38
N ALA A 26 12.36 48.16 -13.23
CA ALA A 26 12.34 47.45 -11.95
C ALA A 26 10.91 47.04 -11.52
N SER A 27 9.94 47.93 -11.75
CA SER A 27 8.53 47.67 -11.43
C SER A 27 7.90 46.63 -12.36
N ALA A 28 8.23 46.66 -13.66
CA ALA A 28 7.80 45.66 -14.62
C ALA A 28 8.37 44.28 -14.29
N GLN A 29 9.65 44.21 -13.91
CA GLN A 29 10.29 42.96 -13.50
C GLN A 29 9.69 42.40 -12.19
N ALA A 30 9.34 43.27 -11.23
CA ALA A 30 8.65 42.86 -10.01
C ALA A 30 7.24 42.29 -10.30
N LYS A 31 6.45 42.95 -11.16
CA LYS A 31 5.13 42.46 -11.59
C LYS A 31 5.22 41.11 -12.31
N ALA A 32 6.19 40.94 -13.21
CA ALA A 32 6.40 39.69 -13.93
C ALA A 32 6.77 38.51 -12.99
N ARG A 33 7.53 38.79 -11.90
CA ARG A 33 7.90 37.78 -10.91
C ARG A 33 6.73 37.38 -10.00
N GLN A 34 5.87 38.33 -9.59
CA GLN A 34 4.71 38.04 -8.76
C GLN A 34 3.70 37.13 -9.46
N GLY A 35 3.30 37.46 -10.70
CA GLY A 35 2.34 36.64 -11.45
C GLY A 35 2.84 35.22 -11.74
N LYS A 36 4.15 35.05 -11.95
CA LYS A 36 4.76 33.73 -12.19
C LYS A 36 4.96 32.92 -10.90
N ALA A 37 5.26 33.57 -9.78
CA ALA A 37 5.42 32.90 -8.49
C ALA A 37 4.10 32.33 -7.95
N GLU A 38 3.00 33.09 -8.08
CA GLU A 38 1.66 32.65 -7.66
C GLU A 38 1.18 31.44 -8.48
N SER A 39 1.35 31.49 -9.81
CA SER A 39 0.97 30.38 -10.70
C SER A 39 1.77 29.10 -10.43
N THR A 40 3.09 29.24 -10.22
CA THR A 40 3.95 28.09 -9.91
C THR A 40 3.58 27.46 -8.56
N SER A 41 3.20 28.26 -7.56
CA SER A 41 2.79 27.72 -6.25
C SER A 41 1.47 26.95 -6.30
N ALA A 42 0.50 27.43 -7.11
CA ALA A 42 -0.79 26.79 -7.30
C ALA A 42 -0.66 25.47 -8.07
N GLU A 43 0.23 25.41 -9.07
CA GLU A 43 0.55 24.18 -9.79
C GLU A 43 1.24 23.15 -8.90
N VAL A 44 2.20 23.58 -8.07
CA VAL A 44 2.88 22.69 -7.10
C VAL A 44 1.91 22.15 -6.06
N GLN A 45 0.96 22.94 -5.58
CA GLN A 45 -0.08 22.47 -4.65
C GLN A 45 -1.00 21.44 -5.30
N ARG A 46 -1.47 21.69 -6.53
CA ARG A 46 -2.30 20.71 -7.27
C ARG A 46 -1.54 19.41 -7.54
N GLU A 47 -0.27 19.48 -7.89
CA GLU A 47 0.56 18.29 -8.13
C GLU A 47 0.79 17.51 -6.81
N ALA A 48 1.00 18.21 -5.70
CA ALA A 48 1.12 17.58 -4.39
C ALA A 48 -0.18 16.90 -3.93
N GLU A 49 -1.34 17.50 -4.22
CA GLU A 49 -2.65 16.90 -3.96
C GLU A 49 -2.90 15.66 -4.80
N ARG A 50 -2.58 15.72 -6.11
CA ARG A 50 -2.65 14.55 -7.00
C ARG A 50 -1.75 13.42 -6.52
N ALA A 51 -0.50 13.72 -6.18
CA ALA A 51 0.44 12.74 -5.66
C ALA A 51 -0.03 12.11 -4.33
N ARG A 52 -0.71 12.89 -3.47
CA ARG A 52 -1.31 12.35 -2.23
C ARG A 52 -2.50 11.45 -2.51
N ALA A 53 -3.37 11.81 -3.46
CA ALA A 53 -4.50 10.99 -3.86
C ALA A 53 -4.06 9.64 -4.45
N GLU A 54 -3.08 9.66 -5.36
CA GLU A 54 -2.52 8.43 -5.95
C GLU A 54 -1.86 7.53 -4.91
N LYS A 55 -1.12 8.10 -3.95
CA LYS A 55 -0.54 7.33 -2.83
C LYS A 55 -1.62 6.67 -1.99
N GLY A 56 -2.69 7.40 -1.67
CA GLY A 56 -3.81 6.86 -0.89
C GLY A 56 -4.54 5.70 -1.57
N GLU A 57 -4.61 5.69 -2.90
CA GLU A 57 -5.17 4.56 -3.65
C GLU A 57 -4.26 3.34 -3.63
N ARG A 58 -2.96 3.53 -3.87
CA ARG A 58 -1.97 2.44 -3.82
C ARG A 58 -1.89 1.82 -2.42
N ASP A 59 -1.88 2.64 -1.38
CA ASP A 59 -1.83 2.17 0.00
C ASP A 59 -3.09 1.39 0.39
N ARG A 60 -4.28 1.85 -0.07
CA ARG A 60 -5.54 1.12 0.14
C ARG A 60 -5.54 -0.25 -0.55
N ALA A 61 -5.03 -0.33 -1.79
CA ALA A 61 -4.94 -1.59 -2.51
C ALA A 61 -3.99 -2.58 -1.80
N LEU A 62 -2.80 -2.11 -1.38
CA LEU A 62 -1.84 -2.93 -0.63
C LEU A 62 -2.39 -3.39 0.73
N ALA A 63 -3.11 -2.51 1.45
CA ALA A 63 -3.75 -2.88 2.71
C ALA A 63 -4.85 -3.93 2.51
N ALA A 64 -5.66 -3.80 1.45
CA ALA A 64 -6.70 -4.76 1.12
C ALA A 64 -6.11 -6.16 0.83
N GLU A 65 -5.00 -6.23 0.08
CA GLU A 65 -4.31 -7.48 -0.22
C GLU A 65 -3.75 -8.13 1.06
N ARG A 66 -3.04 -7.36 1.89
CA ARG A 66 -2.51 -7.87 3.17
C ARG A 66 -3.62 -8.36 4.10
N ASN A 67 -4.72 -7.63 4.18
CA ASN A 67 -5.87 -8.04 4.98
C ASN A 67 -6.50 -9.34 4.45
N ALA A 68 -6.57 -9.52 3.13
CA ALA A 68 -7.05 -10.77 2.54
C ALA A 68 -6.14 -11.96 2.87
N GLN A 69 -4.82 -11.78 2.77
CA GLN A 69 -3.83 -12.82 3.13
C GLN A 69 -3.91 -13.16 4.63
N ALA A 70 -4.01 -12.14 5.50
CA ALA A 70 -4.15 -12.33 6.94
C ALA A 70 -5.41 -13.13 7.31
N ARG A 71 -6.56 -12.82 6.69
CA ARG A 71 -7.81 -13.57 6.91
C ARG A 71 -7.68 -15.03 6.49
N GLN A 72 -7.04 -15.32 5.35
CA GLN A 72 -6.81 -16.70 4.93
C GLN A 72 -5.87 -17.45 5.88
N ALA A 73 -4.83 -16.78 6.39
CA ALA A 73 -3.92 -17.35 7.38
C ALA A 73 -4.65 -17.64 8.70
N GLU A 74 -5.48 -16.72 9.17
CA GLU A 74 -6.30 -16.87 10.38
C GLU A 74 -7.28 -18.04 10.26
N GLN A 75 -8.02 -18.15 9.15
CA GLN A 75 -8.92 -19.28 8.89
C GLN A 75 -8.16 -20.62 8.88
N LYS A 76 -7.00 -20.67 8.23
CA LYS A 76 -6.15 -21.88 8.23
C LYS A 76 -5.65 -22.22 9.63
N ALA A 77 -5.27 -21.22 10.42
CA ALA A 77 -4.83 -21.41 11.79
C ALA A 77 -5.96 -21.93 12.69
N GLN A 78 -7.16 -21.35 12.57
CA GLN A 78 -8.35 -21.80 13.28
C GLN A 78 -8.71 -23.24 12.91
N ALA A 79 -8.71 -23.57 11.62
CA ALA A 79 -8.95 -24.95 11.17
C ALA A 79 -7.91 -25.92 11.74
N LYS A 80 -6.62 -25.56 11.71
CA LYS A 80 -5.56 -26.36 12.34
C LYS A 80 -5.76 -26.54 13.84
N GLN A 81 -6.19 -25.50 14.54
CA GLN A 81 -6.44 -25.57 15.99
C GLN A 81 -7.60 -26.52 16.30
N ILE A 82 -8.72 -26.42 15.58
CA ILE A 82 -9.86 -27.32 15.73
C ILE A 82 -9.45 -28.77 15.44
N ILE A 83 -8.75 -29.00 14.33
CA ILE A 83 -8.25 -30.33 13.98
C ILE A 83 -7.34 -30.85 15.09
N SER A 84 -6.38 -30.07 15.56
CA SER A 84 -5.44 -30.49 16.61
C SER A 84 -6.14 -30.77 17.94
N ALA A 85 -7.16 -29.98 18.30
CA ALA A 85 -7.88 -30.14 19.56
C ALA A 85 -8.77 -31.39 19.57
N HIS A 86 -9.31 -31.78 18.42
CA HIS A 86 -10.24 -32.91 18.28
C HIS A 86 -9.65 -34.11 17.54
N ALA A 87 -8.37 -34.08 17.18
CA ALA A 87 -7.69 -35.18 16.52
C ALA A 87 -7.69 -36.42 17.41
N VAL A 88 -8.17 -37.53 16.88
CA VAL A 88 -8.10 -38.83 17.55
C VAL A 88 -6.76 -39.48 17.19
N PRO A 89 -5.90 -39.82 18.17
CA PRO A 89 -4.63 -40.44 17.89
C PRO A 89 -4.82 -41.84 17.29
N HIS A 90 -4.17 -42.10 16.17
CA HIS A 90 -4.17 -43.39 15.47
C HIS A 90 -3.01 -44.29 15.97
N LYS A 91 -2.96 -44.56 17.28
CA LYS A 91 -1.96 -45.47 17.86
C LYS A 91 -2.52 -46.89 17.88
N GLY A 92 -1.83 -47.83 17.24
CA GLY A 92 -2.14 -49.25 17.26
C GLY A 92 -1.45 -49.98 16.13
N ASP A 93 -1.70 -51.28 16.03
CA ASP A 93 -1.01 -52.19 15.10
C ASP A 93 -1.95 -52.79 14.05
N ASP A 94 -3.27 -52.58 14.17
CA ASP A 94 -4.24 -53.09 13.20
C ASP A 94 -4.32 -52.19 11.98
N GLU A 95 -4.18 -52.78 10.79
CA GLU A 95 -4.43 -52.08 9.52
C GLU A 95 -5.91 -51.73 9.35
N TYR A 96 -6.16 -50.47 9.01
CA TYR A 96 -7.45 -49.97 8.55
C TYR A 96 -7.29 -49.24 7.22
N ARG A 97 -8.05 -49.68 6.22
CA ARG A 97 -8.04 -49.13 4.87
C ARG A 97 -9.30 -48.33 4.63
N PHE A 98 -9.15 -47.13 4.08
CA PHE A 98 -10.27 -46.26 3.75
C PHE A 98 -10.01 -45.56 2.42
N SER A 99 -11.10 -45.12 1.78
CA SER A 99 -11.06 -44.38 0.52
C SER A 99 -10.99 -42.88 0.80
N ASP A 100 -10.01 -42.22 0.21
CA ASP A 100 -9.82 -40.77 0.19
C ASP A 100 -9.88 -40.29 -1.26
N GLY A 101 -11.07 -39.89 -1.70
CA GLY A 101 -11.36 -39.63 -3.11
C GLY A 101 -11.19 -40.90 -3.96
N ALA A 102 -10.23 -40.86 -4.89
CA ALA A 102 -9.90 -42.00 -5.77
C ALA A 102 -8.78 -42.91 -5.22
N MET A 103 -8.19 -42.58 -4.07
CA MET A 103 -7.05 -43.30 -3.52
C MET A 103 -7.45 -44.11 -2.29
N ILE A 104 -6.93 -45.34 -2.16
CA ILE A 104 -7.07 -46.14 -0.95
C ILE A 104 -5.84 -45.89 -0.07
N ARG A 105 -6.06 -45.44 1.16
CA ARG A 105 -5.01 -45.21 2.17
C ARG A 105 -5.13 -46.22 3.30
N THR A 106 -4.00 -46.52 3.94
CA THR A 106 -3.92 -47.43 5.09
C THR A 106 -3.40 -46.68 6.32
N LEU A 107 -4.05 -46.86 7.46
CA LEU A 107 -3.64 -46.36 8.77
C LEU A 107 -3.57 -47.51 9.77
N LEU A 108 -2.60 -47.46 10.67
CA LEU A 108 -2.54 -48.36 11.80
C LEU A 108 -3.34 -47.74 12.95
N ILE A 109 -4.30 -48.48 13.50
CA ILE A 109 -5.20 -47.98 14.54
C ILE A 109 -5.42 -49.00 15.65
N ALA A 110 -5.84 -48.52 16.83
CA ALA A 110 -6.26 -49.42 17.91
C ALA A 110 -7.56 -50.16 17.57
N PRO A 111 -7.76 -51.39 18.08
CA PRO A 111 -8.99 -52.17 17.87
C PRO A 111 -10.28 -51.43 18.28
N LYS A 112 -10.21 -50.64 19.36
CA LYS A 112 -11.34 -49.84 19.85
C LYS A 112 -11.77 -48.77 18.84
N LEU A 113 -10.82 -48.10 18.21
CA LEU A 113 -11.08 -47.08 17.19
C LEU A 113 -11.65 -47.74 15.92
N ARG A 114 -11.10 -48.89 15.52
CA ARG A 114 -11.61 -49.68 14.38
C ARG A 114 -13.08 -50.06 14.54
N LYS A 115 -13.49 -50.48 15.74
CA LYS A 115 -14.90 -50.81 16.04
C LYS A 115 -15.81 -49.57 15.97
N ALA A 116 -15.33 -48.42 16.42
CA ALA A 116 -16.10 -47.17 16.36
C ALA A 116 -16.32 -46.67 14.93
N LEU A 117 -15.30 -46.79 14.06
CA LEU A 117 -15.38 -46.41 12.65
C LEU A 117 -16.35 -47.30 11.87
N ARG A 118 -16.30 -48.63 12.07
CA ARG A 118 -17.23 -49.59 11.45
C ARG A 118 -18.71 -49.30 11.76
N ARG A 119 -19.01 -48.81 12.97
CA ARG A 119 -20.38 -48.46 13.35
C ARG A 119 -20.89 -47.22 12.60
N ARG A 120 -19.98 -46.31 12.24
CA ARG A 120 -20.31 -45.02 11.63
C ARG A 120 -20.37 -45.08 10.11
N GLU A 121 -19.63 -45.99 9.48
CA GLU A 121 -19.68 -46.23 8.02
C GLU A 121 -20.94 -46.97 7.55
N GLY A 122 -21.71 -47.55 8.47
CA GLY A 122 -22.98 -48.24 8.16
C GLY A 122 -24.24 -47.42 8.45
N ALA A 123 -24.12 -46.11 8.73
CA ALA A 123 -25.23 -45.21 9.07
C ALA A 123 -25.39 -44.10 8.02
#